data_AF-C0ZXA9-F1
#
_entry.id   AF-C0ZXA9-F1
#
_cell.length_a   1.000
_cell.length_b   1.000
_cell.length_c   1.000
_cell.angle_alpha   90.00
_cell.angle_beta   90.00
_cell.angle_gamma   90.00
#
_symmetry.space_group_name_H-M   'P 1'
#
loop_
_entity.id
_entity.type
_entity.pdbx_description
1 polymer ?
#
loop_
_entity_poly.entity_id
_entity_poly.type
_entity_poly.pdbx_seq_one_letter_code
_entity_poly.pdbx_strand_id
1 'polypeptide(L)'
;MDVDLVAAAAPRSDQINADDLIGGPQIVTITEVRKGNSDQPVEIVTAEFGPGRPYRPGKSMLRVLIEVWGKKSGTYVGRKLVIYRDPEITFGPSKVGGIRISHMSNLDKAKSIPLTKTRGKKELFRVEPLPDAPPTITNEQAAEIAEGISQAANRDELNEIAAQLKTFDLAVHRDPLFELWKARLAELENPQIQEPGESATTEGDSQ
;
A
#
# COMPACT_ATOMS: atom_id res chain seq x y z
N MET A 1 -0.12 -29.97 2.28
CA MET A 1 0.73 -28.96 1.62
C MET A 1 0.02 -28.62 0.33
N ASP A 2 -0.69 -27.49 0.32
CA ASP A 2 -1.41 -27.05 -0.87
C ASP A 2 -0.43 -26.47 -1.89
N VAL A 3 -0.60 -26.87 -3.16
CA VAL A 3 0.23 -26.40 -4.27
C VAL A 3 -0.32 -25.05 -4.72
N ASP A 4 0.53 -24.03 -4.71
CA ASP A 4 0.21 -22.75 -5.36
C ASP A 4 0.20 -22.94 -6.89
N LEU A 5 -1.00 -23.14 -7.43
CA LEU A 5 -1.23 -23.35 -8.86
C LEU A 5 -0.93 -22.09 -9.70
N VAL A 6 -0.92 -20.90 -9.07
CA VAL A 6 -0.55 -19.65 -9.75
C VAL A 6 0.95 -19.63 -10.02
N ALA A 7 1.75 -20.01 -9.04
CA ALA A 7 3.20 -20.15 -9.21
C ALA A 7 3.56 -21.27 -10.21
N ALA A 8 2.83 -22.38 -10.22
CA ALA A 8 3.08 -23.52 -11.12
C ALA A 8 2.69 -23.27 -12.58
N ALA A 9 1.69 -22.43 -12.83
CA ALA A 9 1.24 -22.06 -14.17
C ALA A 9 2.01 -20.87 -14.78
N ALA A 10 2.89 -20.22 -14.01
CA ALA A 10 3.67 -19.09 -14.49
C ALA A 10 4.57 -19.53 -15.67
N PRO A 11 4.43 -18.92 -16.86
CA PRO A 11 5.32 -19.20 -17.98
C PRO A 11 6.76 -18.94 -17.57
N ARG A 12 7.71 -19.80 -17.99
CA ARG A 12 9.15 -19.52 -17.89
C ARG A 12 9.49 -18.34 -18.80
N SER A 13 9.26 -17.15 -18.28
CA SER A 13 9.42 -15.89 -18.97
C SER A 13 10.46 -15.07 -18.23
N ASP A 14 11.42 -14.53 -18.98
CA ASP A 14 12.46 -13.61 -18.51
C ASP A 14 11.92 -12.19 -18.23
N GLN A 15 10.60 -12.04 -18.24
CA GLN A 15 9.87 -10.79 -18.02
C GLN A 15 8.48 -11.05 -17.43
N ILE A 16 7.91 -10.03 -16.80
CA ILE A 16 6.50 -10.02 -16.38
C ILE A 16 5.61 -10.01 -17.64
N ASN A 17 4.61 -10.88 -17.67
CA ASN A 17 3.60 -10.96 -18.73
C ASN A 17 2.27 -10.37 -18.27
N ALA A 18 1.45 -9.98 -19.24
CA ALA A 18 0.10 -9.50 -18.98
C ALA A 18 -0.78 -10.56 -18.28
N ASP A 19 -0.50 -11.85 -18.53
CA ASP A 19 -1.23 -12.96 -17.91
C ASP A 19 -0.95 -13.09 -16.40
N ASP A 20 0.22 -12.66 -15.92
CA ASP A 20 0.52 -12.64 -14.48
C ASP A 20 -0.40 -11.67 -13.72
N LEU A 21 -1.00 -10.71 -14.42
CA LEU A 21 -1.89 -9.68 -13.87
C LEU A 21 -3.37 -9.98 -14.15
N ILE A 22 -3.72 -11.22 -14.52
CA ILE A 22 -5.13 -11.66 -14.64
C ILE A 22 -5.87 -11.52 -13.31
N GLY A 23 -5.19 -11.80 -12.20
CA GLY A 23 -5.75 -11.68 -10.85
C GLY A 23 -6.09 -10.24 -10.44
N GLY A 24 -5.61 -9.24 -11.19
CA GLY A 24 -5.90 -7.84 -10.97
C GLY A 24 -4.65 -6.95 -10.93
N PRO A 25 -4.83 -5.63 -10.72
CA PRO A 25 -3.73 -4.70 -10.56
C PRO A 25 -2.82 -5.07 -9.38
N GLN A 26 -1.52 -4.94 -9.56
CA GLN A 26 -0.53 -5.18 -8.50
C GLN A 26 0.31 -3.93 -8.25
N ILE A 27 0.54 -3.63 -6.97
CA ILE A 27 1.52 -2.64 -6.55
C ILE A 27 2.89 -3.29 -6.64
N VAL A 28 3.82 -2.63 -7.34
CA VAL A 28 5.20 -3.06 -7.48
C VAL A 28 6.16 -1.96 -7.05
N THR A 29 7.23 -2.36 -6.36
CA THR A 29 8.29 -1.48 -5.85
C THR A 29 9.52 -1.63 -6.71
N ILE A 30 10.02 -0.52 -7.28
CA ILE A 30 11.18 -0.54 -8.16
C ILE A 30 12.44 -0.67 -7.31
N THR A 31 13.20 -1.74 -7.53
CA THR A 31 14.48 -1.98 -6.84
C THR A 31 15.67 -1.62 -7.71
N GLU A 32 15.54 -1.77 -9.04
CA GLU A 32 16.61 -1.47 -9.98
C GLU A 32 16.04 -1.10 -11.34
N VAL A 33 16.74 -0.25 -12.09
CA VAL A 33 16.43 0.02 -13.50
C VAL A 33 17.66 -0.26 -14.35
N ARG A 34 17.53 -1.20 -15.28
CA ARG A 34 18.60 -1.64 -16.17
C ARG A 34 18.32 -1.20 -17.60
N LYS A 35 19.39 -1.14 -18.39
CA LYS A 35 19.29 -0.97 -19.83
C LYS A 35 18.94 -2.31 -20.46
N GLY A 36 17.85 -2.34 -21.21
CA GLY A 36 17.43 -3.51 -22.00
C GLY A 36 18.02 -3.50 -23.41
N ASN A 37 17.35 -4.19 -24.33
CA ASN A 37 17.78 -4.36 -25.73
C ASN A 37 17.26 -3.24 -26.66
N SER A 38 17.53 -3.34 -27.96
CA SER A 38 17.13 -2.32 -28.96
C SER A 38 15.62 -2.11 -29.07
N ASP A 39 14.83 -3.18 -28.83
CA ASP A 39 13.37 -3.14 -28.96
C ASP A 39 12.69 -2.75 -27.65
N GLN A 40 13.29 -3.12 -26.52
CA GLN A 40 12.83 -2.88 -25.16
C GLN A 40 14.00 -2.30 -24.35
N PRO A 41 14.22 -0.97 -24.43
CA PRO A 41 15.46 -0.33 -23.97
C PRO A 41 15.58 -0.20 -22.46
N VAL A 42 14.53 -0.50 -21.69
CA VAL A 42 14.48 -0.31 -20.25
C VAL A 42 13.85 -1.54 -19.61
N GLU A 43 14.54 -2.06 -18.59
CA GLU A 43 14.04 -3.12 -17.72
C GLU A 43 13.91 -2.56 -16.30
N ILE A 44 12.75 -2.72 -15.70
CA ILE A 44 12.46 -2.26 -14.34
C ILE A 44 12.36 -3.52 -13.47
N VAL A 45 13.36 -3.71 -12.61
CA VAL A 45 13.33 -4.79 -11.62
C VAL A 45 12.44 -4.36 -10.48
N THR A 46 11.53 -5.25 -10.10
CA THR A 46 10.58 -5.03 -9.00
C THR A 46 10.89 -5.95 -7.84
N ALA A 47 10.55 -5.54 -6.62
CA ALA A 47 10.76 -6.36 -5.42
C ALA A 47 9.89 -7.62 -5.44
N GLU A 48 8.68 -7.51 -5.99
CA GLU A 48 7.63 -8.52 -5.94
C GLU A 48 7.87 -9.65 -6.95
N PHE A 49 8.47 -9.33 -8.10
CA PHE A 49 8.78 -10.32 -9.16
C PHE A 49 10.28 -10.67 -9.22
N GLY A 50 11.13 -9.88 -8.56
CA GLY A 50 12.56 -10.09 -8.46
C GLY A 50 13.34 -9.81 -9.76
N PRO A 51 14.67 -9.98 -9.73
CA PRO A 51 15.57 -9.67 -10.85
C PRO A 51 15.44 -10.61 -12.05
N GLY A 52 14.82 -11.77 -11.87
CA GLY A 52 14.63 -12.76 -12.95
C GLY A 52 13.45 -12.46 -13.87
N ARG A 53 12.53 -11.58 -13.45
CA ARG A 53 11.31 -11.22 -14.20
C ARG A 53 11.08 -9.72 -14.14
N PRO A 54 11.94 -8.89 -14.77
CA PRO A 54 11.73 -7.46 -14.83
C PRO A 54 10.46 -7.08 -15.58
N TYR A 55 9.89 -5.94 -15.21
CA TYR A 55 8.88 -5.25 -16.00
C TYR A 55 9.55 -4.50 -17.15
N ARG A 56 9.17 -4.82 -18.39
CA ARG A 56 9.65 -4.15 -19.60
C ARG A 56 8.57 -3.24 -20.19
N PRO A 57 8.51 -1.95 -19.82
CA PRO A 57 7.45 -1.05 -20.29
C PRO A 57 7.53 -0.80 -21.79
N GLY A 58 6.39 -0.87 -22.47
CA GLY A 58 6.28 -0.46 -23.87
C GLY A 58 6.53 1.04 -24.06
N LYS A 59 6.79 1.49 -25.31
CA LYS A 59 7.13 2.89 -25.65
C LYS A 59 6.15 3.92 -25.08
N SER A 60 4.86 3.61 -25.04
CA SER A 60 3.83 4.49 -24.47
C SER A 60 3.95 4.63 -22.96
N MET A 61 4.20 3.53 -22.23
CA MET A 61 4.41 3.55 -20.78
C MET A 61 5.75 4.18 -20.42
N LEU A 62 6.79 4.00 -21.24
CA LEU A 62 8.07 4.68 -21.05
C LEU A 62 7.91 6.22 -21.16
N ARG A 63 7.09 6.71 -22.08
CA ARG A 63 6.75 8.16 -22.15
C ARG A 63 6.04 8.64 -20.90
N VAL A 64 5.14 7.83 -20.33
CA VAL A 64 4.50 8.14 -19.05
C VAL A 64 5.53 8.28 -17.93
N LEU A 65 6.43 7.30 -17.79
CA LEU A 65 7.49 7.34 -16.77
C LEU A 65 8.38 8.59 -16.91
N ILE A 66 8.79 8.92 -18.13
CA ILE A 66 9.63 10.10 -18.41
C ILE A 66 8.88 11.40 -18.08
N GLU A 67 7.61 11.48 -18.42
CA GLU A 67 6.78 12.68 -18.20
C GLU A 67 6.44 12.89 -16.72
N VAL A 68 6.32 11.82 -15.93
CA VAL A 68 5.99 11.90 -14.50
C VAL A 68 7.24 12.04 -13.64
N TRP A 69 8.28 11.24 -13.88
CA TRP A 69 9.47 11.16 -13.02
C TRP A 69 10.76 11.70 -13.63
N GLY A 70 10.71 12.16 -14.88
CA GLY A 70 11.85 12.69 -15.60
C GLY A 70 12.69 11.60 -16.28
N LYS A 71 13.73 12.01 -17.02
CA LYS A 71 14.54 11.11 -17.87
C LYS A 71 15.56 10.25 -17.12
N LYS A 72 15.82 10.55 -15.85
CA LYS A 72 16.88 9.89 -15.07
C LYS A 72 16.34 8.61 -14.44
N SER A 73 16.72 7.45 -14.96
CA SER A 73 16.27 6.15 -14.43
C SER A 73 16.66 5.92 -12.96
N GLY A 74 17.79 6.46 -12.51
CA GLY A 74 18.26 6.31 -11.13
C GLY A 74 17.33 6.93 -10.09
N THR A 75 16.46 7.88 -10.47
CA THR A 75 15.49 8.46 -9.52
C THR A 75 14.31 7.53 -9.26
N TYR A 76 14.14 6.46 -10.05
CA TYR A 76 12.97 5.58 -9.99
C TYR A 76 13.11 4.52 -8.89
N VAL A 77 14.34 4.23 -8.45
CA VAL A 77 14.60 3.25 -7.40
C VAL A 77 13.93 3.69 -6.10
N GLY A 78 13.23 2.77 -5.43
CA GLY A 78 12.44 3.02 -4.23
C GLY A 78 11.02 3.55 -4.49
N ARG A 79 10.67 3.89 -5.74
CA ARG A 79 9.31 4.32 -6.11
C ARG A 79 8.39 3.13 -6.36
N LYS A 80 7.09 3.35 -6.21
CA LYS A 80 6.05 2.34 -6.40
C LYS A 80 5.18 2.65 -7.62
N LEU A 81 4.73 1.60 -8.30
CA LEU A 81 3.83 1.65 -9.45
C LEU A 81 2.66 0.69 -9.20
N VAL A 82 1.48 1.01 -9.71
CA VAL A 82 0.43 0.01 -9.89
C VAL A 82 0.43 -0.41 -11.35
N ILE A 83 0.77 -1.67 -11.59
CA ILE A 83 0.70 -2.29 -12.92
C ILE A 83 -0.57 -3.12 -13.05
N TYR A 84 -1.20 -3.07 -14.21
CA TYR A 84 -2.43 -3.83 -14.50
C TYR A 84 -2.42 -4.36 -15.93
N ARG A 85 -3.21 -5.41 -16.18
CA ARG A 85 -3.49 -5.92 -17.52
C ARG A 85 -4.54 -5.05 -18.21
N ASP A 86 -4.18 -4.47 -19.35
CA ASP A 86 -5.12 -3.91 -20.31
C ASP A 86 -5.38 -4.92 -21.44
N PRO A 87 -6.57 -5.55 -21.51
CA PRO A 87 -6.91 -6.52 -22.54
C PRO A 87 -7.15 -5.88 -23.93
N GLU A 88 -7.31 -4.56 -24.01
CA GLU A 88 -7.59 -3.85 -25.27
C GLU A 88 -6.33 -3.56 -26.09
N ILE A 89 -5.14 -3.83 -25.55
CA ILE A 89 -3.89 -3.68 -26.30
C ILE A 89 -3.80 -4.76 -27.39
N THR A 90 -3.63 -4.30 -28.63
CA THR A 90 -3.45 -5.16 -29.80
C THR A 90 -2.00 -5.20 -30.26
N PHE A 91 -1.60 -6.35 -30.78
CA PHE A 91 -0.38 -6.53 -31.55
C PHE A 91 -0.74 -7.13 -32.90
N GLY A 92 -0.54 -6.34 -33.97
CA GLY A 92 -1.07 -6.68 -35.29
C GLY A 92 -2.60 -6.76 -35.26
N PRO A 93 -3.22 -7.81 -35.83
CA PRO A 93 -4.68 -7.98 -35.82
C PRO A 93 -5.24 -8.53 -34.49
N SER A 94 -4.39 -9.01 -33.58
CA SER A 94 -4.83 -9.75 -32.38
C SER A 94 -4.78 -8.93 -31.10
N LYS A 95 -5.80 -9.05 -30.25
CA LYS A 95 -5.83 -8.54 -28.87
C LYS A 95 -5.04 -9.47 -27.96
N VAL A 96 -3.73 -9.22 -27.85
CA VAL A 96 -2.84 -9.98 -26.96
C VAL A 96 -2.90 -9.48 -25.52
N GLY A 97 -3.37 -8.24 -25.31
CA GLY A 97 -3.30 -7.55 -24.04
C GLY A 97 -1.89 -7.04 -23.73
N GLY A 98 -1.77 -6.16 -22.75
CA GLY A 98 -0.48 -5.62 -22.34
C GLY A 98 -0.52 -5.03 -20.94
N ILE A 99 0.65 -4.74 -20.41
CA ILE A 99 0.79 -4.18 -19.07
C ILE A 99 0.77 -2.65 -19.18
N ARG A 100 -0.06 -2.01 -18.34
CA ARG A 100 -0.13 -0.56 -18.19
C ARG A 100 0.06 -0.14 -16.73
N ILE A 101 0.37 1.14 -16.54
CA ILE A 101 0.55 1.76 -15.23
C ILE A 101 -0.67 2.62 -14.94
N SER A 102 -1.37 2.39 -13.83
CA SER A 102 -2.51 3.22 -13.41
C SER A 102 -2.13 4.25 -12.34
N HIS A 103 -1.30 3.85 -11.38
CA HIS A 103 -0.87 4.71 -10.28
C HIS A 103 0.65 4.76 -10.17
N MET A 104 1.17 5.91 -9.72
CA MET A 104 2.60 6.15 -9.52
C MET A 104 2.82 6.86 -8.18
N SER A 105 3.81 6.43 -7.41
CA SER A 105 4.24 7.17 -6.21
C SER A 105 4.96 8.47 -6.58
N ASN A 106 5.14 9.36 -5.61
CA ASN A 106 5.83 10.64 -5.78
C ASN A 106 5.20 11.48 -6.91
N LEU A 107 3.87 11.49 -6.93
CA LEU A 107 3.05 12.30 -7.82
C LEU A 107 2.08 13.10 -6.95
N ASP A 108 2.12 14.42 -7.03
CA ASP A 108 1.28 15.27 -6.17
C ASP A 108 -0.19 15.28 -6.61
N LYS A 109 -0.42 15.17 -7.92
CA LYS A 109 -1.75 15.27 -8.55
C LYS A 109 -1.84 14.35 -9.75
N ALA A 110 -3.05 13.88 -10.04
CA ALA A 110 -3.31 13.08 -11.23
C ALA A 110 -2.83 13.82 -12.50
N LYS A 111 -2.13 13.10 -13.39
CA LYS A 111 -1.54 13.65 -14.61
C LYS A 111 -2.13 12.96 -15.83
N SER A 112 -2.62 13.78 -16.76
CA SER A 112 -3.13 13.30 -18.06
C SER A 112 -2.10 13.51 -19.14
N ILE A 113 -1.67 12.42 -19.78
CA ILE A 113 -0.57 12.41 -20.74
C ILE A 113 -1.12 12.00 -22.10
N PRO A 114 -0.95 12.81 -23.16
CA PRO A 114 -1.43 12.45 -24.49
C PRO A 114 -0.57 11.33 -25.09
N LEU A 115 -1.13 10.13 -25.16
CA LEU A 115 -0.51 8.96 -25.77
C LEU A 115 -1.09 8.70 -27.16
N THR A 116 -0.25 8.23 -28.08
CA THR A 116 -0.70 7.82 -29.42
C THR A 116 -1.31 6.42 -29.32
N LYS A 117 -2.60 6.28 -29.63
CA LYS A 117 -3.30 4.99 -29.66
C LYS A 117 -3.20 4.32 -31.01
N THR A 118 -3.49 5.08 -32.07
CA THR A 118 -3.30 4.67 -33.47
C THR A 118 -2.64 5.81 -34.25
N ARG A 119 -2.10 5.52 -35.44
CA ARG A 119 -1.46 6.53 -36.29
C ARG A 119 -2.46 7.69 -36.52
N GLY A 120 -2.11 8.88 -36.02
CA GLY A 120 -2.94 10.09 -36.14
C GLY A 120 -3.97 10.32 -35.01
N LYS A 121 -4.17 9.37 -34.07
CA LYS A 121 -5.09 9.56 -32.92
C LYS A 121 -4.32 9.55 -31.59
N LYS A 122 -4.45 10.65 -30.85
CA LYS A 122 -3.95 10.79 -29.48
C LYS A 122 -5.11 10.65 -28.50
N GLU A 123 -4.90 9.92 -27.42
CA GLU A 123 -5.82 9.77 -26.30
C GLU A 123 -5.12 10.20 -25.02
N LEU A 124 -5.83 10.89 -24.13
CA LEU A 124 -5.29 11.28 -22.83
C LEU A 124 -5.27 10.05 -21.92
N PHE A 125 -4.07 9.61 -21.56
CA PHE A 125 -3.86 8.57 -20.58
C PHE A 125 -3.68 9.20 -19.20
N ARG A 126 -4.62 8.92 -18.30
CA ARG A 126 -4.60 9.44 -16.93
C ARG A 126 -3.83 8.50 -16.02
N VAL A 127 -2.89 9.05 -15.27
CA VAL A 127 -2.18 8.37 -14.19
C VAL A 127 -2.53 9.06 -12.89
N GLU A 128 -2.85 8.27 -11.88
CA GLU A 128 -3.24 8.75 -10.56
C GLU A 128 -2.06 8.66 -9.58
N PRO A 129 -2.00 9.55 -8.58
CA PRO A 129 -1.04 9.39 -7.52
C PRO A 129 -1.36 8.10 -6.75
N LEU A 130 -0.34 7.30 -6.48
CA LEU A 130 -0.50 6.20 -5.54
C LEU A 130 -0.76 6.81 -4.16
N PRO A 131 -1.91 6.56 -3.50
CA PRO A 131 -2.09 7.00 -2.13
C PRO A 131 -0.94 6.42 -1.31
N ASP A 132 -0.27 7.27 -0.54
CA ASP A 132 0.74 6.80 0.40
C ASP A 132 0.07 5.74 1.28
N ALA A 133 0.71 4.57 1.39
CA ALA A 133 0.27 3.60 2.39
C ALA A 133 0.26 4.32 3.74
N PRO A 134 -0.77 4.15 4.57
CA PRO A 134 -0.80 4.78 5.88
C PRO A 134 0.52 4.46 6.59
N PRO A 135 1.20 5.45 7.17
CA PRO A 135 2.50 5.23 7.79
C PRO A 135 2.38 4.11 8.82
N THR A 136 3.32 3.17 8.81
CA THR A 136 3.39 2.15 9.85
C THR A 136 3.64 2.85 11.18
N ILE A 137 2.81 2.56 12.17
CA ILE A 137 2.94 3.15 13.50
C ILE A 137 4.31 2.80 14.10
N THR A 138 5.01 3.79 14.65
CA THR A 138 6.26 3.53 15.37
C THR A 138 5.98 2.94 16.76
N ASN A 139 6.96 2.27 17.37
CA ASN A 139 6.83 1.77 18.75
C ASN A 139 6.46 2.89 19.75
N GLU A 140 7.02 4.09 19.56
CA GLU A 140 6.75 5.27 20.40
C GLU A 140 5.31 5.74 20.25
N GLN A 141 4.82 5.85 19.01
CA GLN A 141 3.43 6.22 18.72
C GLN A 141 2.45 5.16 19.21
N ALA A 142 2.80 3.88 19.09
CA ALA A 142 1.98 2.79 19.62
C ALA A 142 1.88 2.85 21.15
N ALA A 143 2.95 3.21 21.85
CA ALA A 143 2.94 3.40 23.29
C ALA A 143 2.08 4.62 23.71
N GLU A 144 2.22 5.75 23.03
CA GLU A 144 1.41 6.95 23.29
C GLU A 144 -0.09 6.68 23.06
N ILE A 145 -0.44 5.96 21.99
CA ILE A 145 -1.83 5.60 21.73
C ILE A 145 -2.34 4.58 22.76
N ALA A 146 -1.52 3.61 23.18
CA ALA A 146 -1.90 2.68 24.25
C ALA A 146 -2.19 3.41 25.57
N GLU A 147 -1.38 4.41 25.91
CA GLU A 147 -1.62 5.28 27.07
C GLU A 147 -2.92 6.07 26.91
N GLY A 148 -3.15 6.68 25.74
CA GLY A 148 -4.40 7.37 25.42
C GLY A 148 -5.63 6.47 25.57
N ILE A 149 -5.57 5.21 25.11
CA ILE A 149 -6.65 4.23 25.29
C ILE A 149 -6.90 3.99 26.78
N SER A 150 -5.86 3.83 27.59
CA SER A 150 -6.01 3.58 29.04
C SER A 150 -6.62 4.77 29.80
N GLN A 151 -6.33 6.00 29.35
CA GLN A 151 -6.78 7.23 30.01
C GLN A 151 -8.12 7.74 29.49
N ALA A 152 -8.65 7.22 28.38
CA ALA A 152 -9.89 7.67 27.77
C ALA A 152 -11.04 7.66 28.80
N ALA A 153 -11.62 8.83 29.08
CA ALA A 153 -12.60 9.02 30.14
C ALA A 153 -14.03 8.60 29.72
N ASN A 154 -14.28 8.54 28.42
CA ASN A 154 -15.58 8.26 27.85
C ASN A 154 -15.46 7.57 26.48
N ARG A 155 -16.59 7.12 25.96
CA ARG A 155 -16.67 6.42 24.67
C ARG A 155 -16.29 7.32 23.48
N ASP A 156 -16.50 8.62 23.59
CA ASP A 156 -16.21 9.57 22.51
C ASP A 156 -14.70 9.72 22.30
N GLU A 157 -13.93 9.88 23.38
CA GLU A 157 -12.45 9.86 23.35
C GLU A 157 -11.91 8.53 22.80
N LEU A 158 -12.52 7.41 23.21
CA LEU A 158 -12.15 6.08 22.70
C LEU A 158 -12.42 5.94 21.18
N ASN A 159 -13.47 6.59 20.68
CA ASN A 159 -13.81 6.63 19.25
C ASN A 159 -12.85 7.53 18.46
N GLU A 160 -12.42 8.66 19.04
CA GLU A 160 -11.41 9.54 18.43
C GLU A 160 -10.07 8.82 18.28
N ILE A 161 -9.64 8.09 19.30
CA ILE A 161 -8.43 7.26 19.24
C ILE A 161 -8.59 6.14 18.20
N ALA A 162 -9.76 5.50 18.13
CA ALA A 162 -10.04 4.52 17.08
C ALA A 162 -10.05 5.12 15.67
N ALA A 163 -10.43 6.39 15.52
CA ALA A 163 -10.33 7.13 14.25
C ALA A 163 -8.87 7.43 13.91
N GLN A 164 -8.05 7.79 14.89
CA GLN A 164 -6.60 7.96 14.73
C GLN A 164 -5.91 6.65 14.36
N LEU A 165 -6.24 5.52 15.00
CA LEU A 165 -5.69 4.21 14.65
C LEU A 165 -5.96 3.79 13.20
N LYS A 166 -7.07 4.24 12.60
CA LYS A 166 -7.41 3.96 11.19
C LYS A 166 -6.53 4.70 10.18
N THR A 167 -5.78 5.72 10.60
CA THR A 167 -4.88 6.47 9.71
C THR A 167 -3.48 5.88 9.63
N PHE A 168 -3.16 4.90 10.47
CA PHE A 168 -1.87 4.22 10.53
C PHE A 168 -1.99 2.75 10.09
N ASP A 169 -0.90 2.20 9.55
CA ASP A 169 -0.73 0.76 9.46
C ASP A 169 -0.25 0.24 10.83
N LEU A 170 -1.11 -0.47 11.53
CA LEU A 170 -0.87 -0.91 12.91
C LEU A 170 0.10 -2.09 12.99
N ALA A 171 0.37 -2.79 11.88
CA ALA A 171 1.30 -3.92 11.81
C ALA A 171 1.23 -4.84 13.05
N VAL A 172 2.36 -5.03 13.73
CA VAL A 172 2.49 -5.89 14.94
C VAL A 172 1.78 -5.34 16.18
N HIS A 173 1.40 -4.05 16.20
CA HIS A 173 0.73 -3.40 17.33
C HIS A 173 -0.80 -3.50 17.25
N ARG A 174 -1.34 -4.04 16.16
CA ARG A 174 -2.79 -4.19 15.95
C ARG A 174 -3.46 -4.96 17.08
N ASP A 175 -2.96 -6.15 17.40
CA ASP A 175 -3.60 -7.03 18.39
C ASP A 175 -3.46 -6.47 19.82
N PRO A 176 -2.27 -6.00 20.27
CA PRO A 176 -2.13 -5.36 21.58
C PRO A 176 -3.04 -4.13 21.77
N LEU A 177 -3.12 -3.24 20.78
CA LEU A 177 -3.94 -2.03 20.85
C LEU A 177 -5.44 -2.36 20.83
N PHE A 178 -5.84 -3.38 20.07
CA PHE A 178 -7.23 -3.82 20.01
C PHE A 178 -7.71 -4.43 21.34
N GLU A 179 -6.89 -5.27 21.99
CA GLU A 179 -7.23 -5.84 23.30
C GLU A 179 -7.32 -4.75 24.38
N LEU A 180 -6.41 -3.77 24.38
CA LEU A 180 -6.49 -2.61 25.28
C LEU A 180 -7.78 -1.79 25.05
N TRP A 181 -8.11 -1.52 23.80
CA TRP A 181 -9.32 -0.78 23.43
C TRP A 181 -10.58 -1.51 23.89
N LYS A 182 -10.63 -2.83 23.70
CA LYS A 182 -11.75 -3.68 24.13
C LYS A 182 -11.88 -3.73 25.66
N ALA A 183 -10.76 -3.84 26.37
CA ALA A 183 -10.76 -3.80 27.84
C ALA A 183 -11.29 -2.47 28.36
N ARG A 184 -10.81 -1.34 27.81
CA ARG A 184 -11.29 -0.01 28.21
C ARG A 184 -12.76 0.21 27.88
N LEU A 185 -13.22 -0.23 26.71
CA LEU A 185 -14.63 -0.15 26.34
C LEU A 185 -15.52 -0.91 27.34
N ALA A 186 -15.08 -2.09 27.79
CA ALA A 186 -15.81 -2.88 28.78
C ALA A 186 -15.88 -2.21 30.16
N GLU A 187 -14.79 -1.54 30.59
CA GLU A 187 -14.79 -0.74 31.83
C GLU A 187 -15.76 0.45 31.75
N LEU A 188 -15.80 1.13 30.61
CA LEU A 188 -16.70 2.27 30.39
C LEU A 188 -18.17 1.84 30.23
N GLU A 189 -18.43 0.64 29.69
CA GLU A 189 -19.78 0.06 29.63
C GLU A 189 -20.25 -0.52 30.97
N ASN A 190 -19.34 -0.84 31.90
CA ASN A 190 -19.68 -1.41 33.21
C ASN A 190 -18.89 -0.76 34.37
N PRO A 191 -19.28 0.44 34.82
CA PRO A 191 -18.54 1.23 35.82
C PRO A 191 -18.55 0.68 37.27
N GLN A 192 -18.92 -0.58 37.50
CA GLN A 192 -19.18 -1.16 38.84
C GLN A 192 -18.01 -1.98 39.44
N ILE A 193 -16.76 -1.72 39.09
CA ILE A 193 -15.60 -2.26 39.82
C ILE A 193 -14.63 -1.13 40.19
N GLN A 194 -15.12 -0.20 41.02
CA GLN A 194 -14.27 0.54 41.96
C GLN A 194 -14.87 0.29 43.34
N GLU A 195 -14.24 -0.60 44.12
CA GLU A 195 -14.46 -0.63 45.56
C GLU A 195 -13.74 0.57 46.19
N PRO A 196 -14.44 1.48 46.89
CA PRO A 196 -13.80 2.39 47.82
C PRO A 196 -13.60 1.66 49.14
N GLY A 197 -12.38 1.19 49.39
CA GLY A 197 -11.93 0.72 50.70
C GLY A 197 -11.66 1.89 51.63
N GLU A 198 -12.72 2.59 52.03
CA GLU A 198 -12.77 3.58 53.10
C GLU A 198 -12.45 2.91 54.44
N SER A 199 -11.20 2.99 54.91
CA SER A 199 -10.88 2.67 56.30
C SER A 199 -11.13 3.92 57.15
N ALA A 200 -12.35 4.00 57.65
CA ALA A 200 -12.80 4.97 58.62
C ALA A 200 -11.93 4.96 59.89
N THR A 201 -11.59 6.17 60.32
CA THR A 201 -11.14 6.57 61.64
C THR A 201 -12.04 5.98 62.74
N THR A 202 -11.46 5.50 63.84
CA THR A 202 -12.18 5.42 65.13
C THR A 202 -11.31 6.09 66.19
N GLU A 203 -11.74 7.29 66.61
CA GLU A 203 -11.26 8.00 67.80
C GLU A 203 -12.00 7.52 69.05
N GLY A 204 -11.27 7.49 70.18
CA GLY A 204 -11.77 7.57 71.57
C GLY A 204 -12.07 6.24 72.27
N ASP A 205 -11.79 6.03 73.56
CA ASP A 205 -11.22 6.84 74.64
C ASP A 205 -10.95 5.89 75.84
N SER A 206 -9.93 6.21 76.63
CA SER A 206 -9.66 5.92 78.05
C SER A 206 -10.27 4.70 78.79
N GLN A 207 -9.39 3.88 79.38
CA GLN A 207 -9.30 3.68 80.85
C GLN A 207 -7.94 3.10 81.29
#